data_AF-A0A7D4UPR8-F1
#
_entry.id   AF-A0A7D4UPR8-F1
#
_cell.length_a   1.000
_cell.length_b   1.000
_cell.length_c   1.000
_cell.angle_alpha   90.00
_cell.angle_beta   90.00
_cell.angle_gamma   90.00
#
_symmetry.space_group_name_H-M   'P 1'
#
loop_
_entity.id
_entity.type
_entity.pdbx_description
1 polymer ?
#
loop_
_entity_poly.entity_id
_entity_poly.type
_entity_poly.pdbx_seq_one_letter_code
_entity_poly.pdbx_strand_id
1 'polypeptide(L)' 'MSKQHMSKGDMLRYIGNHFDGFREEEPYMTFLGYDSSGWLDIWVTYQGEVKMLSVHDIELAA' A
#
# COMPACT_ATOMS: atom_id res chain seq x y z
N MET A 1 4.39 -16.96 -7.03
CA MET A 1 4.17 -15.65 -6.38
C MET A 1 5.46 -15.27 -5.68
N SER A 2 6.29 -14.44 -6.32
CA SER A 2 7.49 -13.88 -5.67
C SER A 2 7.01 -12.99 -4.53
N LYS A 3 7.47 -13.29 -3.32
CA LYS A 3 7.25 -12.44 -2.15
C LYS A 3 7.91 -11.10 -2.47
N GLN A 4 7.13 -10.06 -2.78
CA GLN A 4 7.67 -8.72 -2.87
C GLN A 4 8.17 -8.36 -1.47
N HIS A 5 9.49 -8.39 -1.27
CA HIS A 5 10.11 -7.95 -0.02
C HIS A 5 9.99 -6.42 0.02
N MET A 6 8.93 -5.92 0.66
CA MET A 6 8.76 -4.49 0.93
C MET A 6 9.40 -4.15 2.28
N SER A 7 10.14 -3.05 2.31
CA SER A 7 10.77 -2.49 3.51
C SER A 7 10.00 -1.26 3.97
N LYS A 8 9.92 -1.06 5.29
CA LYS A 8 9.26 0.11 5.86
C LYS A 8 9.87 1.40 5.27
N GLY A 9 9.00 2.26 4.73
CA GLY A 9 9.40 3.47 4.01
C GLY A 9 9.37 3.36 2.48
N ASP A 10 9.22 2.14 1.93
CA ASP A 10 9.08 1.96 0.49
C ASP A 10 7.88 2.72 -0.06
N MET A 11 8.06 3.33 -1.22
CA MET A 11 6.98 4.00 -1.93
C MET A 11 6.21 2.97 -2.75
N LEU A 12 4.90 2.95 -2.57
CA LEU A 12 3.99 2.08 -3.28
C LEU A 12 3.04 2.93 -4.12
N ARG A 13 2.60 2.37 -5.23
CA ARG A 13 1.52 2.90 -6.06
C ARG A 13 0.27 2.06 -5.82
N TYR A 14 -0.85 2.71 -5.56
CA TYR A 14 -2.15 2.06 -5.51
C TYR A 14 -2.65 1.73 -6.91
N ILE A 15 -3.08 0.49 -7.11
CA ILE A 15 -3.67 -0.02 -8.36
C ILE A 15 -5.02 -0.71 -8.13
N GLY A 16 -5.51 -0.73 -6.90
CA GLY A 16 -6.80 -1.31 -6.54
C GLY A 16 -8.00 -0.46 -6.97
N ASN A 17 -9.18 -0.91 -6.54
CA ASN A 17 -10.41 -0.17 -6.78
C ASN A 17 -10.46 1.12 -5.95
N HIS A 18 -11.04 2.17 -6.50
CA HIS A 18 -11.21 3.45 -5.82
C HIS A 18 -11.85 3.31 -4.44
N PHE A 19 -11.20 3.90 -3.42
CA PHE A 19 -11.76 4.08 -2.09
C PHE A 19 -12.04 5.57 -1.84
N ASP A 20 -12.89 5.86 -0.84
CA ASP A 20 -13.27 7.24 -0.53
C ASP A 20 -12.06 8.11 -0.18
N GLY A 21 -11.91 9.22 -0.92
CA GLY A 21 -10.80 10.15 -0.78
C GLY A 21 -9.52 9.76 -1.55
N PHE A 22 -9.52 8.66 -2.29
CA PHE A 22 -8.43 8.33 -3.22
C PHE A 22 -8.38 9.33 -4.38
N ARG A 23 -7.18 9.80 -4.72
CA ARG A 23 -6.91 10.67 -5.88
C ARG A 23 -6.05 9.92 -6.89
N GLU A 24 -6.56 9.72 -8.10
CA GLU A 24 -5.82 9.03 -9.17
C GLU A 24 -4.55 9.81 -9.58
N GLU A 25 -4.55 11.14 -9.45
CA GLU A 25 -3.39 11.97 -9.78
C GLU A 25 -2.26 11.82 -8.75
N GLU A 26 -2.59 11.38 -7.54
CA GLU A 26 -1.66 11.16 -6.44
C GLU A 26 -1.83 9.73 -5.90
N PRO A 27 -1.49 8.67 -6.66
CA PRO A 27 -1.75 7.29 -6.27
C PRO A 27 -0.66 6.71 -5.34
N TYR A 28 0.23 7.55 -4.82
CA TYR A 28 1.42 7.11 -4.10
C TYR A 28 1.21 7.08 -2.59
N MET A 29 1.78 6.08 -1.95
CA MET A 29 1.65 5.82 -0.51
C MET A 29 2.95 5.22 0.04
N THR A 30 3.13 5.30 1.36
CA THR A 30 4.34 4.81 2.03
C THR A 30 4.05 3.53 2.80
N PHE A 31 4.80 2.46 2.55
CA PHE A 31 4.67 1.21 3.28
C PHE A 31 5.10 1.33 4.74
N LEU A 32 4.25 0.88 5.66
CA LEU A 32 4.53 0.86 7.10
C LEU A 32 4.85 -0.54 7.62
N GLY A 33 4.22 -1.58 7.07
CA GLY A 33 4.41 -2.96 7.49
C GLY A 33 3.27 -3.87 7.05
N TYR A 34 3.45 -5.18 7.23
CA TYR A 34 2.40 -6.17 7.01
C TYR A 34 1.48 -6.26 8.24
N ASP A 35 0.20 -6.58 8.01
CA ASP A 35 -0.65 -7.01 9.11
C ASP A 35 -0.21 -8.38 9.63
N SER A 36 -0.13 -8.49 10.96
CA SER A 36 0.38 -9.68 11.67
C SER A 36 -0.44 -10.96 11.42
N SER A 37 -1.68 -10.82 10.96
CA SER A 37 -2.67 -11.90 10.96
C SER A 37 -2.71 -12.69 9.65
N GLY A 38 -2.18 -12.15 8.55
CA GLY A 38 -2.42 -12.75 7.24
C GLY A 38 -1.41 -12.48 6.14
N TRP A 39 -0.49 -11.52 6.28
CA TRP A 39 0.47 -11.12 5.22
C TRP A 39 -0.17 -10.69 3.87
N LEU A 40 -1.50 -10.70 3.78
CA LEU A 40 -2.29 -10.28 2.61
C LEU A 40 -2.65 -8.80 2.69
N ASP A 41 -2.66 -8.26 3.90
CA ASP A 41 -2.94 -6.86 4.17
C ASP A 41 -1.68 -6.15 4.64
N ILE A 42 -1.57 -4.89 4.25
CA ILE A 42 -0.47 -4.00 4.56
C ILE A 42 -0.98 -2.69 5.12
N TRP A 43 -0.20 -2.13 6.02
CA TRP A 43 -0.38 -0.78 6.52
C TRP A 43 0.42 0.19 5.66
N VAL A 44 -0.23 1.27 5.24
CA VAL A 44 0.37 2.34 4.46
C VAL A 44 0.01 3.71 5.04
N THR A 45 0.80 4.72 4.74
CA THR A 45 0.42 6.13 4.90
C THR A 45 0.03 6.72 3.56
N TYR A 46 -1.16 7.29 3.47
CA TYR A 46 -1.67 8.02 2.31
C TYR A 46 -2.17 9.39 2.74
N GLN A 47 -1.62 10.47 2.18
CA GLN A 47 -1.98 11.86 2.53
C GLN A 47 -1.95 12.16 4.05
N GLY A 48 -1.06 11.50 4.79
CA GLY A 48 -0.92 11.66 6.25
C GLY A 48 -1.85 10.77 7.08
N GLU A 49 -2.74 10.01 6.45
CA GLU A 49 -3.61 9.03 7.11
C GLU A 49 -3.06 7.62 6.99
N VAL A 50 -3.18 6.84 8.06
CA VAL A 50 -2.85 5.41 8.04
C VAL A 50 -4.02 4.62 7.47
N LYS A 51 -3.78 3.79 6.46
CA LYS A 51 -4.78 2.93 5.83
C LYS A 51 -4.28 1.48 5.77
N MET A 52 -5.23 0.55 5.83
CA MET A 52 -4.98 -0.87 5.60
C MET A 52 -5.46 -1.22 4.21
N LEU A 53 -4.62 -1.83 3.40
CA LEU A 53 -4.91 -2.20 2.02
C LEU A 53 -4.44 -3.62 1.73
N SER A 54 -5.01 -4.26 0.71
CA SER A 54 -4.48 -5.54 0.26
C SER A 54 -3.14 -5.33 -0.45
N VAL A 55 -2.20 -6.25 -0.23
CA VAL A 55 -0.95 -6.35 -0.99
C VAL A 55 -1.18 -6.59 -2.49
N HIS A 56 -2.39 -7.02 -2.88
CA HIS A 56 -2.78 -7.19 -4.27
C HIS A 56 -3.22 -5.88 -4.95
N ASP A 57 -3.54 -4.86 -4.18
CA ASP A 57 -4.01 -3.56 -4.68
C ASP A 57 -2.87 -2.53 -4.80
N ILE A 58 -1.62 -2.98 -4.69
CA ILE A 58 -0.43 -2.12 -4.71
C ILE A 58 0.66 -2.67 -5.62
N GLU A 59 1.51 -1.76 -6.09
CA GLU A 59 2.76 -2.06 -6.77
C GLU A 59 3.90 -1.27 -6.14
N LEU A 60 5.11 -1.83 -6.13
CA LEU A 60 6.32 -1.08 -5.77
C LEU A 60 6.56 0.03 -6.79
N ALA A 61 6.62 1.27 -6.33
CA ALA A 61 7.03 2.40 -7.15
C ALA A 61 8.56 2.42 -7.19
N ALA A 62 9.13 2.06 -8.35
CA ALA A 62 10.58 2.04 -8.59
C ALA A 62 11.21 3.44 -8.56
#